data_AF-A0A1B1ZU22-F1
#
_entry.id   AF-A0A1B1ZU22-F1
#
_cell.length_a   1.000
_cell.length_b   1.000
_cell.length_c   1.000
_cell.angle_alpha   90.00
_cell.angle_beta   90.00
_cell.angle_gamma   90.00
#
_symmetry.space_group_name_H-M   'P 1'
#
loop_
_entity.id
_entity.type
_entity.pdbx_description
1 polymer ?
#
loop_
_entity_poly.entity_id
_entity_poly.type
_entity_poly.pdbx_seq_one_letter_code
_entity_poly.pdbx_strand_id
1 'polypeptide(L)'
;MTAPAHHGGRRHSGLARGTASPFVDFDRRSWSQLASSTRVPLTAEELDQLRSFGDFVDLDEVREVYLPLSRLLNLHVEEGGRLYRAYRRFLGAGGARTPFVIGVAGSVAVGKSTTARLLRLLLARSPEHRDVQLVTTDGFLYPTAELQRRGLMERKGFPESYDRRKLLRFVSEIKGGRPEVTAPVYSHLTYDIVPDSELVVRSPDILIIEGLNVLQPAAAGALTVSDFIDFSVYVDAATADVRRWYVERFLRLRETAFRDPQSYFRRYAELDHDAAVTRAETIWASINAPNLEQNILPTRSRASLVLTKGAGHDVTRVRLRKL
;
A
#
# COMPACT_ATOMS: atom_id res chain seq x y z
N MET A 1 28.25 -59.78 2.69
CA MET A 1 26.94 -59.24 2.29
C MET A 1 26.50 -58.26 3.37
N THR A 2 26.80 -56.99 3.16
CA THR A 2 26.52 -55.86 4.06
C THR A 2 25.37 -55.05 3.47
N ALA A 3 24.28 -54.89 4.23
CA ALA A 3 23.11 -54.13 3.82
C ALA A 3 23.38 -52.60 3.86
N PRO A 4 22.80 -51.80 2.94
CA PRO A 4 22.97 -50.36 2.98
C PRO A 4 21.93 -49.71 3.90
N ALA A 5 22.39 -48.77 4.73
CA ALA A 5 21.55 -47.93 5.57
C ALA A 5 20.91 -46.82 4.74
N HIS A 6 19.57 -46.80 4.68
CA HIS A 6 18.81 -45.68 4.12
C HIS A 6 18.85 -44.48 5.07
N HIS A 7 19.54 -43.42 4.67
CA HIS A 7 19.41 -42.09 5.27
C HIS A 7 18.14 -41.41 4.77
N GLY A 8 17.07 -41.52 5.57
CA GLY A 8 15.86 -40.73 5.41
C GLY A 8 16.11 -39.27 5.76
N GLY A 9 16.28 -38.43 4.73
CA GLY A 9 16.31 -36.98 4.87
C GLY A 9 15.00 -36.46 5.45
N ARG A 10 15.04 -35.95 6.68
CA ARG A 10 13.95 -35.22 7.32
C ARG A 10 13.64 -33.98 6.49
N ARG A 11 12.47 -33.96 5.84
CA ARG A 11 11.87 -32.73 5.34
C ARG A 11 11.54 -31.86 6.55
N HIS A 12 12.23 -30.73 6.68
CA HIS A 12 11.88 -29.69 7.66
C HIS A 12 10.55 -29.04 7.24
N SER A 13 9.42 -29.54 7.74
CA SER A 13 8.14 -28.85 7.67
C SER A 13 8.16 -27.69 8.67
N GLY A 14 8.50 -26.48 8.20
CA GLY A 14 8.52 -25.24 8.98
C GLY A 14 7.15 -24.68 9.36
N LEU A 15 6.09 -25.48 9.37
CA LEU A 15 4.81 -25.07 9.97
C LEU A 15 4.98 -25.18 11.49
N ALA A 16 5.22 -24.03 12.14
CA ALA A 16 5.22 -23.92 13.59
C ALA A 16 3.95 -24.59 14.15
N ARG A 17 4.12 -25.50 15.12
CA ARG A 17 3.02 -26.15 15.85
C ARG A 17 2.05 -25.07 16.33
N GLY A 18 0.77 -25.31 16.07
CA GLY A 18 -0.31 -24.32 16.09
C GLY A 18 -0.35 -23.43 17.33
N THR A 19 0.01 -22.16 17.14
CA THR A 19 -0.54 -21.08 17.96
C THR A 19 -1.96 -20.83 17.47
N ALA A 20 -2.92 -20.71 18.41
CA ALA A 20 -4.30 -20.35 18.14
C ALA A 20 -4.40 -18.86 17.74
N SER A 21 -3.74 -18.51 16.64
CA SER A 21 -3.73 -17.17 16.04
C SER A 21 -4.50 -17.22 14.72
N PRO A 22 -5.30 -16.19 14.39
CA PRO A 22 -5.89 -16.04 13.07
C PRO A 22 -4.83 -15.69 12.01
N PHE A 23 -3.55 -15.58 12.38
CA PHE A 23 -2.44 -15.28 11.48
C PHE A 23 -1.42 -16.42 11.40
N VAL A 24 -0.70 -16.45 10.29
CA VAL A 24 0.53 -17.22 10.05
C VAL A 24 1.67 -16.23 9.89
N ASP A 25 2.72 -16.39 10.68
CA ASP A 25 3.94 -15.59 10.59
C ASP A 25 5.00 -16.34 9.76
N PHE A 26 5.66 -15.62 8.86
CA PHE A 26 6.78 -16.07 8.06
C PHE A 26 7.97 -15.16 8.32
N ASP A 27 9.14 -15.75 8.57
CA ASP A 27 10.38 -15.02 8.34
C ASP A 27 10.62 -14.85 6.83
N ARG A 28 11.51 -13.92 6.46
CA ARG A 28 11.84 -13.62 5.07
C ARG A 28 12.23 -14.86 4.27
N ARG A 29 13.05 -15.74 4.85
CA ARG A 29 13.53 -16.97 4.19
C ARG A 29 12.37 -17.89 3.85
N SER A 30 11.49 -18.17 4.79
CA SER A 30 10.34 -19.08 4.61
C SER A 30 9.33 -18.48 3.62
N TRP A 31 9.13 -17.16 3.65
CA TRP A 31 8.28 -16.45 2.69
C TRP A 31 8.81 -16.56 1.25
N SER A 32 10.12 -16.34 1.05
CA SER A 32 10.75 -16.38 -0.29
C SER A 32 10.58 -17.74 -1.00
N GLN A 33 10.53 -18.84 -0.23
CA GLN A 33 10.39 -20.19 -0.78
C GLN A 33 9.03 -20.42 -1.46
N LEU A 34 8.00 -19.62 -1.12
CA LEU A 34 6.66 -19.70 -1.73
C LEU A 34 6.65 -19.28 -3.22
N ALA A 35 7.71 -18.60 -3.69
CA ALA A 35 7.89 -18.22 -5.09
C ALA A 35 8.95 -19.05 -5.84
N SER A 36 9.49 -20.11 -5.24
CA SER A 36 10.67 -20.86 -5.73
C SER A 36 10.59 -21.39 -7.18
N SER A 37 9.41 -21.51 -7.78
CA SER A 37 9.22 -21.93 -9.17
C SER A 37 8.83 -20.81 -10.14
N THR A 38 8.75 -19.55 -9.67
CA THR A 38 8.24 -18.40 -10.45
C THR A 38 9.41 -17.58 -10.98
N ARG A 39 9.46 -17.34 -12.29
CA ARG A 39 10.45 -16.44 -12.90
C ARG A 39 10.12 -15.00 -12.51
N VAL A 40 11.15 -14.18 -12.26
CA VAL A 40 10.99 -12.74 -12.09
C VAL A 40 10.46 -12.15 -13.40
N PRO A 41 9.27 -11.54 -13.43
CA PRO A 41 8.69 -11.03 -14.66
C PRO A 41 9.14 -9.59 -14.98
N LEU A 42 10.16 -9.06 -14.28
CA LEU A 42 10.64 -7.68 -14.44
C LEU A 42 11.95 -7.63 -15.23
N THR A 43 12.02 -6.67 -16.15
CA THR A 43 13.24 -6.29 -16.85
C THR A 43 14.10 -5.35 -16.00
N ALA A 44 15.40 -5.27 -16.29
CA ALA A 44 16.31 -4.35 -15.59
C ALA A 44 15.88 -2.87 -15.73
N GLU A 45 15.39 -2.49 -16.91
CA GLU A 45 14.89 -1.14 -17.20
C GLU A 45 13.69 -0.75 -16.32
N GLU A 46 12.78 -1.68 -16.05
CA GLU A 46 11.63 -1.43 -15.18
C GLU A 46 12.01 -1.30 -13.71
N LEU A 47 13.02 -2.07 -13.27
CA LEU A 47 13.61 -1.87 -11.95
C LEU A 47 14.27 -0.49 -11.84
N ASP A 48 14.94 -0.04 -12.89
CA ASP A 48 15.52 1.29 -12.94
C ASP A 48 14.46 2.39 -13.01
N GLN A 49 13.33 2.17 -13.69
CA GLN A 49 12.16 3.07 -13.62
C GLN A 49 11.60 3.16 -12.20
N LEU A 50 11.47 2.04 -11.48
CA LEU A 50 11.05 2.05 -10.09
C LEU A 50 12.06 2.82 -9.21
N ARG A 51 13.36 2.62 -9.43
CA ARG A 51 14.43 3.36 -8.74
C ARG A 51 14.40 4.86 -9.03
N SER A 52 14.02 5.25 -10.25
CA SER A 52 13.94 6.66 -10.67
C SER A 52 12.88 7.47 -9.91
N PHE A 53 11.89 6.82 -9.30
CA PHE A 53 10.91 7.47 -8.41
C PHE A 53 11.46 7.75 -7.00
N GLY A 54 12.76 7.54 -6.76
CA GLY A 54 13.41 7.69 -5.46
C GLY A 54 13.22 6.47 -4.54
N ASP A 55 12.71 5.36 -5.08
CA ASP A 55 12.49 4.12 -4.35
C ASP A 55 13.75 3.25 -4.42
N PHE A 56 14.49 3.09 -3.32
CA PHE A 56 15.51 2.04 -3.24
C PHE A 56 14.82 0.68 -3.15
N VAL A 57 14.55 0.06 -4.29
CA VAL A 57 14.05 -1.32 -4.37
C VAL A 57 15.19 -2.22 -4.83
N ASP A 58 15.65 -3.05 -3.90
CA ASP A 58 16.59 -4.12 -4.20
C ASP A 58 15.91 -5.22 -5.04
N LEU A 59 16.65 -5.76 -6.01
CA LEU A 59 16.22 -6.90 -6.81
C LEU A 59 15.89 -8.11 -5.93
N ASP A 60 16.64 -8.30 -4.85
CA ASP A 60 16.40 -9.40 -3.92
C ASP A 60 15.13 -9.15 -3.09
N GLU A 61 14.81 -7.89 -2.77
CA GLU A 61 13.52 -7.53 -2.17
C GLU A 61 12.35 -7.90 -3.10
N VAL A 62 12.47 -7.60 -4.40
CA VAL A 62 11.44 -7.99 -5.39
C VAL A 62 11.27 -9.50 -5.41
N ARG A 63 12.38 -10.24 -5.56
CA ARG A 63 12.38 -11.70 -5.70
C ARG A 63 11.85 -12.41 -4.46
N GLU A 64 12.34 -12.02 -3.29
CA GLU A 64 12.10 -12.74 -2.06
C GLU A 64 10.79 -12.35 -1.38
N VAL A 65 10.28 -11.13 -1.63
CA VAL A 65 9.11 -10.58 -0.93
C VAL A 65 7.95 -10.35 -1.87
N TYR A 66 8.14 -9.54 -2.90
CA TYR A 66 7.04 -9.07 -3.75
C TYR A 66 6.58 -10.10 -4.79
N LEU A 67 7.45 -10.99 -5.27
CA LEU A 67 7.03 -12.10 -6.13
C LEU A 67 6.09 -13.07 -5.41
N PRO A 68 6.42 -13.64 -4.23
CA PRO A 68 5.48 -14.50 -3.52
C PRO A 68 4.18 -13.76 -3.17
N LEU A 69 4.26 -12.47 -2.82
CA LEU A 69 3.07 -11.65 -2.57
C LEU A 69 2.20 -11.50 -3.83
N SER A 70 2.79 -11.19 -4.98
CA SER A 70 2.04 -11.07 -6.24
C SER A 70 1.38 -12.39 -6.64
N ARG A 71 2.05 -13.53 -6.42
CA ARG A 71 1.48 -14.86 -6.66
C ARG A 71 0.29 -15.14 -5.76
N LEU A 72 0.40 -14.81 -4.47
CA LEU A 72 -0.70 -14.93 -3.51
C LEU A 72 -1.90 -14.06 -3.94
N LEU A 73 -1.64 -12.82 -4.35
CA LEU A 73 -2.68 -11.90 -4.82
C LEU A 73 -3.35 -12.40 -6.10
N ASN A 74 -2.59 -12.93 -7.08
CA ASN A 74 -3.17 -13.55 -8.28
C ASN A 74 -4.13 -14.68 -7.91
N LEU A 75 -3.73 -15.57 -6.98
CA LEU A 75 -4.60 -16.63 -6.49
C LEU A 75 -5.91 -16.09 -5.89
N HIS A 76 -5.85 -15.02 -5.10
CA HIS A 76 -7.05 -14.37 -4.57
C HIS A 76 -7.94 -13.76 -5.65
N VAL A 77 -7.35 -13.12 -6.67
CA VAL A 77 -8.07 -12.52 -7.80
C VAL A 77 -8.77 -13.61 -8.61
N GLU A 78 -8.07 -14.70 -8.91
CA GLU A 78 -8.58 -15.86 -9.65
C GLU A 78 -9.76 -16.52 -8.94
N GLU A 79 -9.56 -16.89 -7.68
CA GLU A 79 -10.58 -17.60 -6.90
C GLU A 79 -11.76 -16.68 -6.54
N GLY A 80 -11.50 -15.40 -6.24
CA GLY A 80 -12.55 -14.39 -6.09
C GLY A 80 -13.39 -14.24 -7.35
N GLY A 81 -12.74 -14.24 -8.53
CA GLY A 81 -13.42 -14.22 -9.83
C GLY A 81 -14.26 -15.47 -10.08
N ARG A 82 -13.79 -16.66 -9.67
CA ARG A 82 -14.54 -17.93 -9.76
C ARG A 82 -15.78 -17.90 -8.87
N LEU A 83 -15.63 -17.47 -7.61
CA LEU A 83 -16.74 -17.34 -6.67
C LEU A 83 -17.79 -16.35 -7.19
N TYR A 84 -17.35 -15.20 -7.70
CA TYR A 84 -18.23 -14.20 -8.30
C TYR A 84 -19.04 -14.77 -9.46
N ARG A 85 -18.41 -15.49 -10.40
CA ARG A 85 -19.11 -16.15 -11.51
C ARG A 85 -20.14 -17.18 -11.05
N ALA A 86 -19.81 -17.96 -10.01
CA ALA A 86 -20.73 -18.93 -9.43
C ALA A 86 -21.95 -18.26 -8.80
N TYR A 87 -21.73 -17.21 -7.99
CA TYR A 87 -22.80 -16.43 -7.36
C TYR A 87 -23.74 -15.79 -8.38
N ARG A 88 -23.18 -15.24 -9.46
CA ARG A 88 -23.98 -14.66 -10.56
C ARG A 88 -24.82 -15.69 -11.30
N ARG A 89 -24.25 -16.86 -11.57
CA ARG A 89 -24.98 -17.97 -12.19
C ARG A 89 -26.16 -18.39 -11.31
N PHE A 90 -25.96 -18.47 -10.00
CA PHE A 90 -27.00 -18.77 -9.04
C PHE A 90 -28.12 -17.72 -9.05
N LEU A 91 -27.78 -16.43 -9.11
CA LEU A 91 -28.77 -15.33 -9.14
C LEU A 91 -29.44 -15.10 -10.52
N GLY A 92 -29.04 -15.82 -11.58
CA GLY A 92 -29.55 -15.59 -12.94
C GLY A 92 -29.23 -14.20 -13.51
N ALA A 93 -28.25 -13.49 -12.94
CA ALA A 93 -27.99 -12.09 -13.25
C ALA A 93 -26.96 -11.89 -14.37
N GLY A 94 -27.32 -11.14 -15.42
CA GLY A 94 -26.41 -10.57 -16.43
C GLY A 94 -25.75 -9.26 -15.97
N GLY A 95 -24.54 -8.92 -16.44
CA GLY A 95 -23.79 -7.72 -16.01
C GLY A 95 -22.26 -7.89 -15.91
N ALA A 96 -21.55 -6.77 -15.82
CA ALA A 96 -20.09 -6.69 -15.86
C ALA A 96 -19.40 -7.19 -14.58
N ARG A 97 -18.13 -7.61 -14.70
CA ARG A 97 -17.27 -8.01 -13.57
C ARG A 97 -16.91 -6.77 -12.75
N THR A 98 -16.99 -6.87 -11.42
CA THR A 98 -16.49 -5.83 -10.52
C THR A 98 -14.98 -6.01 -10.30
N PRO A 99 -14.19 -4.93 -10.24
CA PRO A 99 -12.75 -5.02 -9.99
C PRO A 99 -12.43 -5.68 -8.65
N PHE A 100 -11.28 -6.37 -8.59
CA PHE A 100 -10.71 -6.82 -7.32
C PHE A 100 -9.93 -5.67 -6.69
N VAL A 101 -10.29 -5.26 -5.47
CA VAL A 101 -9.76 -4.07 -4.81
C VAL A 101 -8.71 -4.47 -3.78
N ILE A 102 -7.48 -3.95 -3.96
CA ILE A 102 -6.36 -4.15 -3.06
C ILE A 102 -6.10 -2.86 -2.29
N GLY A 103 -6.18 -2.91 -0.96
CA GLY A 103 -5.81 -1.79 -0.09
C GLY A 103 -4.34 -1.85 0.32
N VAL A 104 -3.61 -0.74 0.20
CA VAL A 104 -2.24 -0.60 0.74
C VAL A 104 -2.21 0.49 1.79
N ALA A 105 -1.92 0.11 3.04
CA ALA A 105 -1.93 1.00 4.21
C ALA A 105 -0.59 0.97 4.97
N GLY A 106 -0.44 1.87 5.95
CA GLY A 106 0.81 2.08 6.69
C GLY A 106 1.16 3.55 6.90
N SER A 107 2.20 3.82 7.68
CA SER A 107 2.59 5.19 8.04
C SER A 107 3.11 6.02 6.85
N VAL A 108 3.14 7.35 6.99
CA VAL A 108 3.92 8.22 6.10
C VAL A 108 5.38 7.75 6.07
N ALA A 109 6.04 7.87 4.92
CA ALA A 109 7.44 7.46 4.70
C ALA A 109 7.78 5.97 4.88
N VAL A 110 6.84 5.09 5.26
CA VAL A 110 7.10 3.65 5.44
C VAL A 110 7.36 2.91 4.11
N GLY A 111 6.95 3.49 2.97
CA GLY A 111 7.14 2.91 1.63
C GLY A 111 5.88 2.36 0.96
N LYS A 112 4.67 2.79 1.38
CA LYS A 112 3.40 2.35 0.78
C LYS A 112 3.33 2.57 -0.73
N SER A 113 3.65 3.77 -1.20
CA SER A 113 3.54 4.11 -2.62
C SER A 113 4.51 3.28 -3.47
N THR A 114 5.70 2.97 -2.93
CA THR A 114 6.67 2.03 -3.51
C THR A 114 6.06 0.64 -3.63
N THR A 115 5.50 0.10 -2.55
CA THR A 115 4.81 -1.19 -2.52
C THR A 115 3.65 -1.23 -3.54
N ALA A 116 2.82 -0.19 -3.58
CA ALA A 116 1.67 -0.12 -4.48
C ALA A 116 2.08 -0.07 -5.96
N ARG A 117 3.14 0.69 -6.31
CA ARG A 117 3.71 0.72 -7.67
C ARG A 117 4.30 -0.62 -8.07
N LEU A 118 5.05 -1.27 -7.18
CA LEU A 118 5.61 -2.61 -7.41
C LEU A 118 4.51 -3.65 -7.65
N LEU A 119 3.50 -3.68 -6.79
CA LEU A 119 2.36 -4.59 -6.95
C LEU A 119 1.62 -4.32 -8.26
N ARG A 120 1.38 -3.05 -8.62
CA ARG A 120 0.77 -2.69 -9.90
C ARG A 120 1.53 -3.31 -11.07
N LEU A 121 2.85 -3.14 -11.08
CA LEU A 121 3.71 -3.63 -12.13
C LEU A 121 3.70 -5.17 -12.21
N LEU A 122 3.89 -5.84 -11.07
CA LEU A 122 3.94 -7.31 -11.02
C LEU A 122 2.59 -7.96 -11.38
N LEU A 123 1.48 -7.41 -10.90
CA LEU A 123 0.14 -7.93 -11.16
C LEU A 123 -0.28 -7.72 -12.63
N ALA A 124 0.10 -6.60 -13.24
CA ALA A 124 -0.20 -6.32 -14.66
C ALA A 124 0.52 -7.27 -15.63
N ARG A 125 1.50 -8.03 -15.15
CA ARG A 125 2.22 -9.06 -15.94
C ARG A 125 1.51 -10.42 -15.95
N SER A 126 0.48 -10.60 -15.14
CA SER A 126 -0.33 -11.82 -15.18
C SER A 126 -1.06 -11.93 -16.52
N PRO A 127 -1.02 -13.08 -17.21
CA PRO A 127 -1.81 -13.29 -18.42
C PRO A 127 -3.32 -13.13 -18.18
N GLU A 128 -3.78 -13.35 -16.95
CA GLU A 128 -5.18 -13.47 -16.57
C GLU A 128 -5.85 -12.12 -16.25
N HIS A 129 -5.05 -11.10 -15.93
CA HIS A 129 -5.51 -9.74 -15.66
C HIS A 129 -4.42 -8.74 -16.04
N ARG A 130 -4.74 -7.84 -16.97
CA ARG A 130 -3.76 -6.90 -17.54
C ARG A 130 -4.01 -5.46 -17.11
N ASP A 131 -5.26 -5.10 -16.81
CA ASP A 131 -5.56 -3.73 -16.38
C ASP A 131 -5.49 -3.61 -14.85
N VAL A 132 -4.37 -3.09 -14.37
CA VAL A 132 -4.14 -2.80 -12.95
C VAL A 132 -3.94 -1.30 -12.77
N GLN A 133 -4.91 -0.67 -12.10
CA GLN A 133 -4.89 0.76 -11.85
C GLN A 133 -4.58 1.07 -10.39
N LEU A 134 -3.97 2.23 -10.15
CA LEU A 134 -3.53 2.69 -8.84
C LEU A 134 -4.13 4.06 -8.54
N VAL A 135 -4.80 4.18 -7.40
CA VAL A 135 -5.36 5.43 -6.87
C VAL A 135 -4.77 5.68 -5.49
N THR A 136 -4.35 6.91 -5.21
CA THR A 136 -3.93 7.33 -3.88
C THR A 136 -5.09 8.03 -3.17
N THR A 137 -5.25 7.81 -1.86
CA THR A 137 -6.32 8.48 -1.11
C THR A 137 -6.03 9.96 -0.85
N ASP A 138 -4.80 10.42 -1.11
CA ASP A 138 -4.41 11.83 -1.00
C ASP A 138 -5.23 12.73 -1.95
N GLY A 139 -5.70 12.20 -3.09
CA GLY A 139 -6.67 12.86 -3.98
C GLY A 139 -8.02 13.16 -3.32
N PHE A 140 -8.30 12.56 -2.17
CA PHE A 140 -9.54 12.76 -1.41
C PHE A 140 -9.33 13.62 -0.15
N LEU A 141 -8.16 14.25 -0.01
CA LEU A 141 -7.99 15.34 0.96
C LEU A 141 -8.89 16.53 0.56
N TYR A 142 -9.35 17.28 1.54
CA TYR A 142 -9.94 18.59 1.23
C TYR A 142 -8.86 19.51 0.62
N PRO A 143 -9.22 20.39 -0.33
CA PRO A 143 -8.32 21.42 -0.84
C PRO A 143 -7.76 22.29 0.30
N THR A 144 -6.56 22.84 0.11
CA THR A 144 -5.85 23.64 1.13
C THR A 144 -6.70 24.80 1.65
N ALA A 145 -7.45 25.48 0.77
CA ALA A 145 -8.36 26.56 1.18
C ALA A 145 -9.43 26.09 2.18
N GLU A 146 -9.97 24.88 1.98
CA GLU A 146 -10.98 24.31 2.88
C GLU A 146 -10.35 23.80 4.18
N LEU A 147 -9.15 23.23 4.13
CA LEU A 147 -8.38 22.86 5.32
C LEU A 147 -8.04 24.09 6.17
N GLN A 148 -7.64 25.21 5.55
CA GLN A 148 -7.39 26.48 6.23
C GLN A 148 -8.67 27.03 6.88
N ARG A 149 -9.78 27.07 6.14
CA ARG A 149 -11.09 27.51 6.65
C ARG A 149 -11.54 26.72 7.89
N ARG A 150 -11.20 25.43 7.95
CA ARG A 150 -11.54 24.53 9.07
C ARG A 150 -10.48 24.48 10.17
N GLY A 151 -9.33 25.14 10.01
CA GLY A 151 -8.20 25.04 10.96
C GLY A 151 -7.53 23.66 10.97
N LEU A 152 -7.55 22.92 9.86
CA LEU A 152 -7.06 21.55 9.73
C LEU A 152 -5.73 21.42 8.99
N MET A 153 -5.01 22.52 8.75
CA MET A 153 -3.73 22.49 8.02
C MET A 153 -2.67 21.63 8.70
N GLU A 154 -2.60 21.66 10.03
CA GLU A 154 -1.69 20.82 10.83
C GLU A 154 -2.27 19.41 11.08
N ARG A 155 -3.47 19.14 10.55
CA ARG A 155 -4.16 17.85 10.63
C ARG A 155 -4.23 17.16 9.27
N LYS A 156 -3.45 17.59 8.28
CA LYS A 156 -3.43 16.95 6.96
C LYS A 156 -2.94 15.50 7.06
N GLY A 157 -3.75 14.56 6.58
CA GLY A 157 -3.53 13.12 6.72
C GLY A 157 -4.30 12.47 7.89
N PHE A 158 -4.89 13.26 8.79
CA PHE A 158 -5.83 12.75 9.80
C PHE A 158 -7.22 12.51 9.20
N PRO A 159 -8.07 11.64 9.79
CA PRO A 159 -9.38 11.28 9.25
C PRO A 159 -10.25 12.47 8.81
N GLU A 160 -10.25 13.55 9.58
CA GLU A 160 -11.05 14.77 9.36
C GLU A 160 -10.55 15.66 8.20
N SER A 161 -9.32 15.43 7.73
CA SER A 161 -8.75 16.15 6.58
C SER A 161 -9.18 15.55 5.23
N TYR A 162 -9.86 14.40 5.23
CA TYR A 162 -10.35 13.74 4.02
C TYR A 162 -11.85 13.97 3.79
N ASP A 163 -12.24 14.11 2.53
CA ASP A 163 -13.61 13.89 2.08
C ASP A 163 -13.91 12.38 2.03
N ARG A 164 -14.19 11.82 3.20
CA ARG A 164 -14.52 10.40 3.39
C ARG A 164 -15.75 9.97 2.59
N ARG A 165 -16.70 10.89 2.34
CA ARG A 165 -17.91 10.60 1.56
C ARG A 165 -17.57 10.43 0.10
N LYS A 166 -16.73 11.32 -0.46
CA LYS A 166 -16.26 11.21 -1.85
C LYS A 166 -15.43 9.95 -2.06
N LEU A 167 -14.55 9.60 -1.12
CA LEU A 167 -13.76 8.37 -1.18
C LEU A 167 -14.64 7.11 -1.10
N LEU A 168 -15.60 7.07 -0.17
CA LEU A 168 -16.54 5.94 -0.05
C LEU A 168 -17.40 5.78 -1.32
N ARG A 169 -17.89 6.90 -1.87
CA ARG A 169 -18.64 6.91 -3.12
C ARG A 169 -17.80 6.37 -4.27
N PHE A 170 -16.55 6.81 -4.42
CA PHE A 170 -15.65 6.33 -5.45
C PHE A 170 -15.51 4.80 -5.43
N VAL A 171 -15.20 4.21 -4.26
CA VAL A 171 -15.03 2.75 -4.16
C VAL A 171 -16.35 2.00 -4.32
N SER A 172 -17.45 2.55 -3.79
CA SER A 172 -18.78 1.97 -3.94
C SER A 172 -19.23 1.97 -5.41
N GLU A 173 -18.95 3.03 -6.17
CA GLU A 173 -19.25 3.14 -7.60
C GLU A 173 -18.44 2.13 -8.42
N ILE A 174 -17.16 1.92 -8.07
CA ILE A 174 -16.31 0.87 -8.67
C ILE A 174 -16.87 -0.53 -8.37
N LYS A 175 -17.19 -0.84 -7.11
CA LYS A 175 -17.77 -2.13 -6.71
C LYS A 175 -19.21 -2.31 -7.18
N GLY A 176 -19.89 -1.23 -7.54
CA GLY A 176 -21.18 -1.23 -8.23
C GLY A 176 -21.06 -1.58 -9.72
N GLY A 177 -19.84 -1.70 -10.27
CA GLY A 177 -19.61 -2.05 -11.66
C GLY A 177 -19.86 -0.90 -12.64
N ARG A 178 -19.72 0.36 -12.20
CA ARG A 178 -19.77 1.50 -13.12
C ARG A 178 -18.62 1.40 -14.14
N PRO A 179 -18.89 1.64 -15.44
CA PRO A 179 -17.87 1.49 -16.48
C PRO A 179 -16.70 2.44 -16.28
N GLU A 180 -16.98 3.66 -15.84
CA GLU A 180 -16.02 4.73 -15.59
C GLU A 180 -16.36 5.47 -14.28
N VAL A 181 -15.34 5.73 -13.48
CA VAL A 181 -15.40 6.51 -12.23
C VAL A 181 -14.15 7.39 -12.15
N THR A 182 -14.29 8.64 -11.69
CA THR A 182 -13.16 9.56 -11.58
C THR A 182 -12.73 9.77 -10.12
N ALA A 183 -11.43 10.01 -9.93
CA ALA A 183 -10.81 10.36 -8.65
C ALA A 183 -10.04 11.68 -8.80
N PRO A 184 -10.03 12.57 -7.80
CA PRO A 184 -9.27 13.81 -7.90
C PRO A 184 -7.77 13.52 -7.83
N VAL A 185 -6.96 14.40 -8.43
CA VAL A 185 -5.50 14.28 -8.41
C VAL A 185 -4.92 15.18 -7.33
N TYR A 186 -4.00 14.63 -6.54
CA TYR A 186 -3.22 15.38 -5.55
C TYR A 186 -1.78 15.56 -6.03
N SER A 187 -1.23 16.77 -5.86
CA SER A 187 0.16 17.07 -6.17
C SER A 187 0.97 17.23 -4.90
N HIS A 188 1.99 16.41 -4.72
CA HIS A 188 2.96 16.58 -3.63
C HIS A 188 3.90 17.78 -3.84
N LEU A 189 3.99 18.33 -5.06
CA LEU A 189 4.78 19.51 -5.37
C LEU A 189 4.09 20.77 -4.84
N THR A 190 2.85 21.00 -5.28
CA THR A 190 2.03 22.14 -4.83
C THR A 190 1.38 21.90 -3.48
N TYR A 191 1.46 20.67 -2.96
CA TYR A 191 0.87 20.21 -1.72
C TYR A 191 -0.63 20.47 -1.64
N ASP A 192 -1.35 20.28 -2.75
CA ASP A 192 -2.79 20.49 -2.85
C ASP A 192 -3.46 19.60 -3.92
N ILE A 193 -4.79 19.59 -3.93
CA ILE A 193 -5.59 19.05 -5.03
C ILE A 193 -5.30 19.87 -6.30
N VAL A 194 -5.09 19.18 -7.42
CA VAL A 194 -4.87 19.80 -8.73
C VAL A 194 -6.23 20.18 -9.31
N PRO A 195 -6.55 21.47 -9.52
CA PRO A 195 -7.81 21.89 -10.10
C PRO A 195 -8.00 21.28 -11.50
N ASP A 196 -9.24 20.93 -11.83
CA ASP A 196 -9.67 20.41 -13.14
C ASP A 196 -8.93 19.13 -13.63
N SER A 197 -8.15 18.50 -12.76
CA SER A 197 -7.43 17.26 -13.05
C SER A 197 -8.09 16.09 -12.33
N GLU A 198 -8.51 15.10 -13.11
CA GLU A 198 -9.09 13.87 -12.61
C GLU A 198 -8.36 12.65 -13.17
N LEU A 199 -8.17 11.64 -12.33
CA LEU A 199 -7.77 10.31 -12.72
C LEU A 199 -9.02 9.50 -13.08
N VAL A 200 -9.07 8.99 -14.31
CA VAL A 200 -10.21 8.23 -14.81
C VAL A 200 -9.94 6.73 -14.64
N VAL A 201 -10.80 6.04 -13.91
CA VAL A 201 -10.74 4.59 -13.68
C VAL A 201 -11.80 3.88 -14.50
N ARG A 202 -11.37 2.99 -15.42
CA ARG A 202 -12.22 2.32 -16.40
C ARG A 202 -12.31 0.82 -16.18
N SER A 203 -13.14 0.40 -15.22
CA SER A 203 -13.43 -1.02 -14.95
C SER A 203 -12.19 -1.94 -14.95
N PRO A 204 -11.14 -1.61 -14.19
CA PRO A 204 -9.90 -2.37 -14.25
C PRO A 204 -10.10 -3.78 -13.73
N ASP A 205 -9.17 -4.67 -14.08
CA ASP A 205 -9.20 -6.01 -13.52
C ASP A 205 -8.95 -6.01 -12.01
N ILE A 206 -8.01 -5.14 -11.60
CA ILE A 206 -7.57 -4.91 -10.23
C ILE A 206 -7.45 -3.39 -10.00
N LEU A 207 -8.00 -2.91 -8.89
CA LEU A 207 -7.78 -1.55 -8.41
C LEU A 207 -6.96 -1.58 -7.13
N ILE A 208 -5.78 -0.96 -7.15
CA ILE A 208 -4.97 -0.74 -5.95
C ILE A 208 -5.32 0.65 -5.39
N ILE A 209 -5.71 0.69 -4.12
CA ILE A 209 -5.98 1.93 -3.37
C ILE A 209 -4.93 2.06 -2.27
N GLU A 210 -4.09 3.08 -2.36
CA GLU A 210 -3.01 3.33 -1.41
C GLU A 210 -3.30 4.55 -0.54
N GLY A 211 -3.12 4.45 0.78
CA GLY A 211 -3.24 5.60 1.64
C GLY A 211 -3.25 5.31 3.15
N LEU A 212 -3.20 6.37 3.95
CA LEU A 212 -3.15 6.29 5.41
C LEU A 212 -4.46 5.74 6.02
N ASN A 213 -5.59 6.01 5.35
CA ASN A 213 -6.94 5.81 5.87
C ASN A 213 -7.68 4.60 5.28
N VAL A 214 -7.03 3.82 4.41
CA VAL A 214 -7.66 2.73 3.65
C VAL A 214 -8.25 1.64 4.55
N LEU A 215 -7.66 1.41 5.73
CA LEU A 215 -8.11 0.42 6.71
C LEU A 215 -8.81 1.02 7.93
N GLN A 216 -9.14 2.31 7.91
CA GLN A 216 -9.83 2.93 9.02
C GLN A 216 -11.23 2.34 9.21
N PRO A 217 -11.64 2.08 10.47
CA PRO A 217 -12.99 1.62 10.75
C PRO A 217 -14.02 2.66 10.29
N ALA A 218 -15.23 2.17 10.03
CA ALA A 218 -16.37 3.05 9.89
C ALA A 218 -16.63 3.81 11.20
N ALA A 219 -17.22 5.01 11.07
CA ALA A 219 -17.94 5.59 12.20
C ALA A 219 -19.13 4.67 12.54
N ALA A 220 -19.60 4.69 13.79
CA ALA A 220 -20.66 3.80 14.26
C ALA A 220 -21.86 3.74 13.30
N GLY A 221 -22.17 2.55 12.80
CA GLY A 221 -23.31 2.28 11.90
C GLY A 221 -23.13 2.66 10.43
N ALA A 222 -21.95 3.16 10.01
CA ALA A 222 -21.68 3.51 8.62
C ALA A 222 -20.90 2.42 7.87
N LEU A 223 -20.91 2.48 6.54
CA LEU A 223 -19.92 1.77 5.71
C LEU A 223 -18.60 2.55 5.69
N THR A 224 -17.50 1.84 5.47
CA THR A 224 -16.17 2.41 5.25
C THR A 224 -15.52 1.81 4.00
N VAL A 225 -14.43 2.43 3.56
CA VAL A 225 -13.63 1.96 2.42
C VAL A 225 -13.20 0.50 2.60
N SER A 226 -12.83 0.11 3.83
CA SER A 226 -12.36 -1.25 4.10
C SER A 226 -13.40 -2.35 3.87
N ASP A 227 -14.69 -2.01 3.86
CA ASP A 227 -15.77 -2.99 3.58
C ASP A 227 -15.83 -3.37 2.09
N PHE A 228 -15.15 -2.59 1.23
CA PHE A 228 -15.08 -2.80 -0.21
C PHE A 228 -13.71 -3.32 -0.68
N ILE A 229 -12.78 -3.56 0.25
CA ILE A 229 -11.44 -4.09 -0.04
C ILE A 229 -11.49 -5.61 0.00
N ASP A 230 -11.05 -6.25 -1.08
CA ASP A 230 -11.02 -7.71 -1.19
C ASP A 230 -9.74 -8.29 -0.55
N PHE A 231 -8.62 -7.55 -0.61
CA PHE A 231 -7.38 -7.90 0.07
C PHE A 231 -6.62 -6.65 0.51
N SER A 232 -6.02 -6.66 1.70
CA SER A 232 -5.25 -5.50 2.17
C SER A 232 -3.83 -5.86 2.63
N VAL A 233 -2.88 -5.02 2.24
CA VAL A 233 -1.48 -5.05 2.68
C VAL A 233 -1.21 -3.86 3.60
N TYR A 234 -0.72 -4.12 4.80
CA TYR A 234 -0.22 -3.08 5.70
C TYR A 234 1.31 -3.11 5.74
N VAL A 235 1.95 -2.01 5.39
CA VAL A 235 3.41 -1.85 5.48
C VAL A 235 3.75 -1.28 6.86
N ASP A 236 4.43 -2.11 7.68
CA ASP A 236 4.77 -1.85 9.07
C ASP A 236 6.28 -1.68 9.26
N ALA A 237 6.67 -0.92 10.27
CA ALA A 237 8.05 -0.77 10.72
C ALA A 237 8.06 -0.20 12.15
N ALA A 238 9.19 -0.28 12.83
CA ALA A 238 9.31 0.40 14.12
C ALA A 238 9.15 1.92 13.95
N THR A 239 8.40 2.56 14.84
CA THR A 239 8.13 4.02 14.78
C THR A 239 9.42 4.85 14.70
N ALA A 240 10.49 4.42 15.38
CA ALA A 240 11.79 5.06 15.33
C ALA A 240 12.44 5.01 13.93
N ASP A 241 12.30 3.89 13.22
CA ASP A 241 12.80 3.76 11.85
C ASP A 241 11.98 4.61 10.88
N VAL A 242 10.64 4.61 11.01
CA VAL A 242 9.77 5.47 10.18
C VAL A 242 10.08 6.95 10.37
N ARG A 243 10.33 7.37 11.62
CA ARG A 243 10.80 8.72 11.95
C ARG A 243 12.09 9.05 11.21
N ARG A 244 13.09 8.18 11.31
CA ARG A 244 14.39 8.36 10.64
C ARG A 244 14.19 8.50 9.13
N TRP A 245 13.45 7.59 8.50
CA TRP A 245 13.17 7.63 7.06
C TRP A 245 12.41 8.88 6.63
N TYR A 246 11.49 9.37 7.47
CA TYR A 246 10.79 10.62 7.22
C TYR A 246 11.76 11.81 7.19
N VAL A 247 12.66 11.92 8.18
CA VAL A 247 13.67 12.99 8.23
C VAL A 247 14.63 12.89 7.05
N GLU A 248 15.16 11.70 6.75
CA GLU A 248 16.02 11.48 5.58
C GLU A 248 15.33 11.84 4.26
N ARG A 249 14.04 11.51 4.11
CA ARG A 249 13.26 11.90 2.93
C ARG A 249 13.05 13.41 2.87
N PHE A 250 12.78 14.05 4.00
CA PHE A 250 12.63 15.50 4.07
C PHE A 250 13.92 16.22 3.61
N LEU A 251 15.08 15.76 4.09
CA LEU A 251 16.38 16.32 3.69
C LEU A 251 16.67 16.10 2.20
N ARG A 252 16.39 14.91 1.66
CA ARG A 252 16.52 14.63 0.22
C ARG A 252 15.62 15.53 -0.63
N LEU A 253 14.37 15.74 -0.20
CA LEU A 253 13.44 16.63 -0.90
C LEU A 253 13.88 18.09 -0.80
N ARG A 254 14.49 18.51 0.31
CA ARG A 254 15.11 19.84 0.46
C ARG A 254 16.17 20.10 -0.61
N GLU A 255 16.99 19.11 -0.93
CA GLU A 255 18.04 19.22 -1.94
C GLU A 255 17.51 19.19 -3.38
N THR A 256 16.29 18.71 -3.59
CA THR A 256 15.69 18.48 -4.90
C THR A 256 14.36 19.24 -5.05
N ALA A 257 13.23 18.58 -4.80
CA ALA A 257 11.88 19.06 -5.09
C ALA A 257 11.49 20.35 -4.36
N PHE A 258 12.09 20.68 -3.20
CA PHE A 258 11.80 21.95 -2.51
C PHE A 258 12.47 23.14 -3.20
N ARG A 259 13.48 22.92 -4.03
CA ARG A 259 14.14 23.99 -4.79
C ARG A 259 13.33 24.43 -6.02
N ASP A 260 12.31 23.68 -6.40
CA ASP A 260 11.36 24.10 -7.43
C ASP A 260 10.57 25.34 -6.96
N PRO A 261 10.51 26.44 -7.74
CA PRO A 261 9.71 27.62 -7.41
C PRO A 261 8.23 27.35 -7.16
N GLN A 262 7.66 26.31 -7.78
CA GLN A 262 6.26 25.91 -7.60
C GLN A 262 6.05 25.05 -6.35
N SER A 263 7.12 24.66 -5.66
CA SER A 263 7.05 23.82 -4.47
C SER A 263 6.44 24.58 -3.29
N TYR A 264 5.38 24.05 -2.71
CA TYR A 264 4.80 24.56 -1.46
C TYR A 264 5.83 24.59 -0.31
N PHE A 265 6.80 23.68 -0.37
CA PHE A 265 7.85 23.52 0.63
C PHE A 265 9.10 24.35 0.34
N ARG A 266 9.07 25.26 -0.63
CA ARG A 266 10.22 26.09 -0.97
C ARG A 266 10.77 26.89 0.21
N ARG A 267 9.92 27.30 1.14
CA ARG A 267 10.33 27.93 2.43
C ARG A 267 11.31 27.09 3.27
N TYR A 268 11.42 25.79 3.02
CA TYR A 268 12.37 24.91 3.72
C TYR A 268 13.68 24.70 2.94
N ALA A 269 13.74 25.11 1.67
CA ALA A 269 14.92 24.91 0.82
C ALA A 269 16.15 25.72 1.29
N GLU A 270 15.91 26.83 1.99
CA GLU A 270 16.93 27.75 2.50
C GLU A 270 17.39 27.42 3.93
N LEU A 271 16.74 26.48 4.61
CA LEU A 271 17.17 26.02 5.94
C LEU A 271 18.50 25.29 5.83
N ASP A 272 19.44 25.62 6.72
CA ASP A 272 20.65 24.83 6.91
C ASP A 272 20.33 23.39 7.37
N HIS A 273 21.35 22.52 7.40
CA HIS A 273 21.16 21.11 7.74
C HIS A 273 20.46 20.90 9.08
N ASP A 274 20.97 21.53 10.14
CA ASP A 274 20.47 21.32 11.49
C ASP A 274 19.06 21.87 11.66
N ALA A 275 18.77 23.07 11.13
CA ALA A 275 17.44 23.66 11.15
C ALA A 275 16.43 22.81 10.35
N ALA A 276 16.84 22.23 9.22
CA ALA A 276 15.98 21.33 8.44
C ALA A 276 15.68 20.03 9.19
N VAL A 277 16.67 19.44 9.88
CA VAL A 277 16.48 18.28 10.75
C VAL A 277 15.50 18.63 11.86
N THR A 278 15.74 19.70 12.62
CA THR A 278 14.84 20.14 13.71
C THR A 278 13.43 20.38 13.19
N ARG A 279 13.27 20.97 11.99
CA ARG A 279 11.96 21.22 11.40
C ARG A 279 11.26 19.92 11.02
N ALA A 280 11.95 18.98 10.37
CA ALA A 280 11.41 17.67 10.02
C ALA A 280 10.96 16.91 11.28
N GLU A 281 11.80 16.91 12.30
CA GLU A 281 11.53 16.30 13.61
C GLU A 281 10.30 16.90 14.29
N THR A 282 10.17 18.22 14.26
CA THR A 282 9.00 18.93 14.80
C THR A 282 7.72 18.51 14.08
N ILE A 283 7.74 18.46 12.73
CA ILE A 283 6.57 18.04 11.94
C ILE A 283 6.22 16.57 12.24
N TRP A 284 7.23 15.71 12.33
CA TRP A 284 7.01 14.31 12.69
C TRP A 284 6.32 14.18 14.06
N ALA A 285 6.88 14.82 15.09
CA ALA A 285 6.37 14.72 16.45
C ALA A 285 4.98 15.34 16.64
N SER A 286 4.67 16.44 15.95
CA SER A 286 3.39 17.14 16.09
C SER A 286 2.27 16.61 15.20
N ILE A 287 2.60 16.02 14.05
CA ILE A 287 1.62 15.65 13.01
C ILE A 287 1.65 14.15 12.72
N ASN A 288 2.78 13.63 12.23
CA ASN A 288 2.81 12.27 11.67
C ASN A 288 2.80 11.18 12.74
N ALA A 289 3.53 11.35 13.84
CA ALA A 289 3.57 10.38 14.93
C ALA A 289 2.21 10.25 15.65
N PRO A 290 1.54 11.35 16.05
CA PRO A 290 0.19 11.25 16.62
C PRO A 290 -0.80 10.61 15.64
N ASN A 291 -0.72 10.93 14.33
CA ASN A 291 -1.59 10.30 13.35
C ASN A 291 -1.33 8.79 13.23
N LEU A 292 -0.06 8.39 13.21
CA LEU A 292 0.33 6.99 13.18
C LEU A 292 -0.26 6.24 14.39
N GLU A 293 0.00 6.73 15.60
CA GLU A 293 -0.39 6.06 16.84
C GLU A 293 -1.91 5.99 17.00
N GLN A 294 -2.62 7.07 16.67
CA GLN A 294 -4.05 7.19 16.94
C GLN A 294 -4.92 6.60 15.82
N ASN A 295 -4.50 6.71 14.55
CA ASN A 295 -5.40 6.45 13.41
C ASN A 295 -4.90 5.39 12.42
N ILE A 296 -3.60 5.11 12.37
CA ILE A 296 -3.02 4.20 11.36
C ILE A 296 -2.64 2.86 12.00
N LEU A 297 -1.79 2.87 13.02
CA LEU A 297 -1.30 1.67 13.69
C LEU A 297 -2.41 0.78 14.27
N PRO A 298 -3.50 1.32 14.86
CA PRO A 298 -4.62 0.49 15.33
C PRO A 298 -5.30 -0.30 14.21
N THR A 299 -5.16 0.11 12.95
CA THR A 299 -5.75 -0.59 11.80
C THR A 299 -4.90 -1.77 11.31
N ARG A 300 -3.65 -1.91 11.77
CA ARG A 300 -2.73 -2.98 11.33
C ARG A 300 -3.31 -4.37 11.49
N SER A 301 -4.01 -4.62 12.60
CA SER A 301 -4.61 -5.93 12.87
C SER A 301 -5.75 -6.27 11.92
N ARG A 302 -6.35 -5.29 11.24
CA ARG A 302 -7.42 -5.50 10.24
C ARG A 302 -6.88 -6.02 8.91
N ALA A 303 -5.58 -5.89 8.66
CA ALA A 303 -5.02 -6.25 7.37
C ALA A 303 -5.07 -7.76 7.09
N SER A 304 -5.31 -8.12 5.83
CA SER A 304 -5.09 -9.48 5.31
C SER A 304 -3.62 -9.88 5.41
N LEU A 305 -2.68 -8.98 5.11
CA LEU A 305 -1.25 -9.24 5.19
C LEU A 305 -0.49 -8.03 5.75
N VAL A 306 0.50 -8.26 6.61
CA VAL A 306 1.40 -7.24 7.15
C VAL A 306 2.83 -7.54 6.68
N LEU A 307 3.46 -6.55 6.04
CA LEU A 307 4.89 -6.55 5.70
C LEU A 307 5.64 -5.76 6.78
N THR A 308 6.42 -6.42 7.63
CA THR A 308 7.25 -5.75 8.65
C THR A 308 8.64 -5.47 8.09
N LYS A 309 9.02 -4.20 8.01
CA LYS A 309 10.34 -3.75 7.57
C LYS A 309 11.31 -3.61 8.74
N GLY A 310 12.57 -3.98 8.52
CA GLY A 310 13.71 -3.65 9.36
C GLY A 310 14.23 -2.24 9.09
N ALA A 311 15.27 -1.84 9.83
CA ALA A 311 15.87 -0.51 9.76
C ALA A 311 16.41 -0.13 8.36
N GLY A 312 16.84 -1.13 7.58
CA GLY A 312 17.36 -0.97 6.22
C GLY A 312 16.30 -0.92 5.13
N HIS A 313 15.02 -0.77 5.49
CA HIS A 313 13.85 -0.92 4.61
C HIS A 313 13.60 -2.33 4.06
N ASP A 314 14.42 -3.32 4.40
CA ASP A 314 14.21 -4.72 4.05
C ASP A 314 13.00 -5.29 4.79
N VAL A 315 12.11 -6.01 4.11
CA VAL A 315 11.06 -6.77 4.79
C VAL A 315 11.69 -7.97 5.49
N THR A 316 11.54 -8.01 6.81
CA THR A 316 12.11 -9.05 7.68
C THR A 316 11.09 -10.12 8.04
N ARG A 317 9.80 -9.76 8.08
CA ARG A 317 8.71 -10.66 8.45
C ARG A 317 7.45 -10.36 7.64
N VAL A 318 6.74 -11.42 7.28
CA VAL A 318 5.41 -11.35 6.68
C VAL A 318 4.42 -12.04 7.59
N ARG A 319 3.30 -11.37 7.89
CA ARG A 319 2.19 -11.96 8.65
C ARG A 319 0.95 -12.00 7.79
N LEU A 320 0.44 -13.19 7.52
CA LEU A 320 -0.73 -13.44 6.68
C LEU A 320 -1.91 -13.92 7.52
N ARG A 321 -3.09 -13.32 7.34
CA ARG A 321 -4.35 -13.76 7.94
C ARG A 321 -4.81 -15.07 7.29
N LYS A 322 -5.23 -16.02 8.10
CA LYS A 322 -5.85 -17.28 7.66
C LYS A 322 -7.24 -17.00 7.10
N LEU A 323 -7.65 -17.83 6.13
CA LEU A 323 -9.03 -17.92 5.67
C LEU A 323 -9.88 -18.69 6.69
#